data_AF-A0AAP0RML1-F1
#
_entry.id   AF-A0AAP0RML1-F1
#
_cell.length_a   1.000
_cell.length_b   1.000
_cell.length_c   1.000
_cell.angle_alpha   90.00
_cell.angle_beta   90.00
_cell.angle_gamma   90.00
#
_symmetry.space_group_name_H-M   'P 1'
#
loop_
_entity.id
_entity.type
_entity.pdbx_description
1 polymer ?
#
loop_
_entity_poly.entity_id
_entity_poly.type
_entity_poly.pdbx_seq_one_letter_code
_entity_poly.pdbx_strand_id
1 'polypeptide(L)'
;MDSDDEEMLLTIVTAAIIEKYYSLYICREPCRTSILTGYGFVREVLDGNPTRCYELFRMEKYVFHQLCSTLKRKNLLKNTKRMCVEEQLAILLLTIGYNESNRNTQERFQHSGETISQHFNEVLRAMVKFGQQNDCKYYVVDAGYPNMPGFLAPYKGERYHLQDYRGGRNPRNLRNVIERCFGVLKARFPILKAMPAYPVSVQKFIVIAACVVHNFIRQEVQRDNLFTQFENEELVVDDSEHVVDDAPNLDRIIQAQSQQEMEKFRDDLANAIFNAYNRGGVQNYRQ
;
A
#
# COMPACT_ATOMS: atom_id res chain seq x y z
N MET A 1 64.55 -0.20 -36.65
CA MET A 1 63.23 -0.83 -36.57
C MET A 1 62.60 -0.49 -37.90
N ASP A 2 62.31 -1.49 -38.72
CA ASP A 2 61.87 -1.25 -40.08
C ASP A 2 60.44 -0.68 -40.06
N SER A 3 60.05 0.08 -41.08
CA SER A 3 58.72 0.72 -41.17
C SER A 3 57.58 -0.30 -40.96
N ASP A 4 57.80 -1.54 -41.40
CA ASP A 4 56.85 -2.65 -41.28
C ASP A 4 56.72 -3.15 -39.83
N ASP A 5 57.78 -3.06 -39.02
CA ASP A 5 57.76 -3.43 -37.60
C ASP A 5 56.96 -2.42 -36.76
N GLU A 6 57.06 -1.12 -37.09
CA GLU A 6 56.27 -0.07 -36.44
C GLU A 6 54.78 -0.17 -36.80
N GLU A 7 54.45 -0.47 -38.06
CA GLU A 7 53.07 -0.68 -38.50
C GLU A 7 52.45 -1.95 -37.88
N MET A 8 53.24 -3.02 -37.77
CA MET A 8 52.84 -4.24 -37.08
C MET A 8 52.59 -3.97 -35.58
N LEU A 9 53.48 -3.22 -34.91
CA LEU A 9 53.31 -2.86 -33.50
C LEU A 9 52.05 -2.00 -33.29
N LEU A 10 51.81 -1.01 -34.16
CA LEU A 10 50.63 -0.16 -34.10
C LEU A 10 49.33 -0.96 -34.31
N THR A 11 49.34 -1.93 -35.22
CA THR A 11 48.20 -2.82 -35.48
C THR A 11 47.90 -3.71 -34.27
N ILE A 12 48.92 -4.26 -33.61
CA ILE A 12 48.76 -5.09 -32.41
C ILE A 12 48.21 -4.27 -31.24
N VAL A 13 48.76 -3.06 -31.01
CA VAL A 13 48.32 -2.18 -29.93
C VAL A 13 46.88 -1.71 -30.15
N THR A 14 46.52 -1.33 -31.38
CA THR A 14 45.14 -0.91 -31.71
C THR A 14 44.16 -2.08 -31.58
N ALA A 15 44.50 -3.28 -32.03
CA ALA A 15 43.68 -4.47 -31.85
C ALA A 15 43.45 -4.80 -30.36
N ALA A 16 44.49 -4.71 -29.51
CA ALA A 16 44.38 -4.94 -28.07
C ALA A 16 43.52 -3.88 -27.36
N ILE A 17 43.63 -2.61 -27.78
CA ILE A 17 42.77 -1.53 -27.24
C ILE A 17 41.32 -1.74 -27.68
N ILE A 18 41.09 -2.12 -28.93
CA ILE A 18 39.75 -2.43 -29.46
C ILE A 18 39.17 -3.62 -28.70
N GLU A 19 39.91 -4.70 -28.51
CA GLU A 19 39.46 -5.88 -27.76
C GLU A 19 39.14 -5.54 -26.28
N LYS A 20 39.97 -4.73 -25.64
CA LYS A 20 39.72 -4.23 -24.28
C LYS A 20 38.49 -3.32 -24.22
N TYR A 21 38.30 -2.47 -25.22
CA TYR A 21 37.11 -1.63 -25.32
C TYR A 21 35.84 -2.47 -25.58
N TYR A 22 35.93 -3.46 -26.47
CA TYR A 22 34.84 -4.38 -26.77
C TYR A 22 34.45 -5.19 -25.53
N SER A 23 35.41 -5.75 -24.80
CA SER A 23 35.14 -6.50 -23.56
C SER A 23 34.56 -5.62 -22.45
N LEU A 24 35.00 -4.36 -22.31
CA LEU A 24 34.52 -3.47 -21.26
C LEU A 24 33.15 -2.83 -21.56
N TYR A 25 32.84 -2.55 -22.83
CA TYR A 25 31.69 -1.71 -23.19
C TYR A 25 30.67 -2.37 -24.11
N ILE A 26 31.07 -3.37 -24.92
CA ILE A 26 30.23 -3.97 -25.97
C ILE A 26 29.77 -5.37 -25.56
N CYS A 27 30.68 -6.27 -25.16
CA CYS A 27 30.37 -7.60 -24.66
C CYS A 27 29.87 -7.50 -23.21
N ARG A 28 28.64 -7.04 -23.02
CA ARG A 28 28.01 -7.00 -21.69
C ARG A 28 27.71 -8.42 -21.22
N GLU A 29 28.39 -8.85 -20.17
CA GLU A 29 28.04 -10.09 -19.49
C GLU A 29 26.66 -9.97 -18.83
N PRO A 30 25.79 -10.98 -18.99
CA PRO A 30 24.51 -11.00 -18.30
C PRO A 30 24.72 -11.04 -16.78
N CYS A 31 24.24 -10.02 -16.08
CA CYS A 31 24.41 -9.90 -14.62
C CYS A 31 23.35 -10.68 -13.81
N ARG A 32 22.16 -10.89 -14.36
CA ARG A 32 21.02 -11.56 -13.72
C ARG A 32 20.74 -12.86 -14.45
N THR A 33 21.38 -13.91 -13.99
CA THR A 33 21.48 -15.22 -14.67
C THR A 33 20.87 -16.35 -13.84
N SER A 34 20.10 -16.05 -12.80
CA SER A 34 19.40 -17.09 -12.04
C SER A 34 18.51 -17.90 -12.98
N ILE A 35 18.49 -19.21 -12.76
CA ILE A 35 17.59 -20.13 -13.47
C ILE A 35 16.12 -19.82 -13.19
N LEU A 36 15.84 -19.23 -12.02
CA LEU A 36 14.49 -18.87 -11.62
C LEU A 36 14.19 -17.43 -12.06
N THR A 37 13.31 -17.29 -13.05
CA THR A 37 12.81 -15.98 -13.50
C THR A 37 11.91 -15.35 -12.43
N GLY A 38 11.67 -14.04 -12.49
CA GLY A 38 10.76 -13.39 -11.56
C GLY A 38 9.35 -13.97 -11.58
N TYR A 39 8.79 -14.27 -12.76
CA TYR A 39 7.52 -15.02 -12.85
C TYR A 39 7.62 -16.44 -12.29
N GLY A 40 8.74 -17.14 -12.54
CA GLY A 40 9.00 -18.47 -11.98
C GLY A 40 8.98 -18.45 -10.45
N PHE A 41 9.62 -17.46 -9.84
CA PHE A 41 9.57 -17.22 -8.40
C PHE A 41 8.14 -17.00 -7.90
N VAL A 42 7.37 -16.13 -8.57
CA VAL A 42 5.97 -15.87 -8.17
C VAL A 42 5.14 -17.15 -8.22
N ARG A 43 5.29 -17.94 -9.28
CA ARG A 43 4.60 -19.24 -9.38
C ARG A 43 5.01 -20.20 -8.28
N GLU A 44 6.29 -20.30 -7.98
CA GLU A 44 6.79 -21.16 -6.90
C GLU A 44 6.17 -20.78 -5.54
N VAL A 45 6.05 -19.49 -5.26
CA VAL A 45 5.41 -19.00 -4.03
C VAL A 45 3.92 -19.29 -4.00
N LEU A 46 3.21 -19.04 -5.10
CA LEU A 46 1.76 -19.25 -5.18
C LEU A 46 1.39 -20.74 -5.21
N ASP A 47 2.16 -21.59 -5.88
CA ASP A 47 1.87 -23.02 -6.03
C ASP A 47 2.49 -23.87 -4.90
N GLY A 48 3.31 -23.26 -4.05
CA GLY A 48 3.95 -23.89 -2.90
C GLY A 48 3.12 -23.83 -1.61
N ASN A 49 3.81 -23.67 -0.47
CA ASN A 49 3.19 -23.65 0.84
C ASN A 49 2.34 -22.38 1.06
N PRO A 50 1.04 -22.49 1.46
CA PRO A 50 0.17 -21.34 1.68
C PRO A 50 0.68 -20.33 2.72
N THR A 51 1.37 -20.79 3.77
CA THR A 51 1.99 -19.93 4.78
C THR A 51 3.08 -19.06 4.16
N ARG A 52 3.91 -19.63 3.28
CA ARG A 52 4.95 -18.88 2.55
C ARG A 52 4.33 -17.82 1.64
N CYS A 53 3.21 -18.11 0.98
CA CYS A 53 2.46 -17.14 0.18
C CYS A 53 1.93 -16.00 1.06
N TYR A 54 1.29 -16.32 2.18
CA TYR A 54 0.76 -15.31 3.11
C TYR A 54 1.86 -14.44 3.69
N GLU A 55 2.98 -15.03 4.08
CA GLU A 55 4.15 -14.30 4.52
C GLU A 55 4.59 -13.33 3.42
N LEU A 56 5.02 -13.85 2.26
CA LEU A 56 5.66 -13.03 1.21
C LEU A 56 4.74 -11.97 0.60
N PHE A 57 3.46 -12.30 0.35
CA PHE A 57 2.52 -11.40 -0.32
C PHE A 57 1.53 -10.71 0.64
N ARG A 58 1.59 -11.00 1.94
CA ARG A 58 0.74 -10.42 2.99
C ARG A 58 -0.76 -10.69 2.81
N MET A 59 -1.10 -11.67 1.98
CA MET A 59 -2.47 -12.11 1.66
C MET A 59 -2.47 -13.57 1.19
N GLU A 60 -3.62 -14.22 1.29
CA GLU A 60 -3.83 -15.57 0.80
C GLU A 60 -3.76 -15.64 -0.74
N LYS A 61 -3.37 -16.81 -1.27
CA LYS A 61 -3.25 -17.07 -2.72
C LYS A 61 -4.49 -16.63 -3.50
N TYR A 62 -5.68 -16.95 -2.99
CA TYR A 62 -6.93 -16.61 -3.68
C TYR A 62 -7.16 -15.09 -3.76
N VAL A 63 -6.83 -14.35 -2.69
CA VAL A 63 -6.92 -12.89 -2.63
C VAL A 63 -5.94 -12.25 -3.61
N PHE A 64 -4.73 -12.80 -3.72
CA PHE A 64 -3.72 -12.35 -4.68
C PHE A 64 -4.24 -12.46 -6.13
N HIS A 65 -4.80 -13.62 -6.50
CA HIS A 65 -5.38 -13.81 -7.82
C HIS A 65 -6.60 -12.92 -8.06
N GLN A 66 -7.44 -12.70 -7.04
CA GLN A 66 -8.60 -11.82 -7.13
C GLN A 66 -8.18 -10.36 -7.34
N LEU A 67 -7.11 -9.91 -6.67
CA LEU A 67 -6.54 -8.57 -6.86
C LEU A 67 -5.98 -8.42 -8.28
N CYS A 68 -5.15 -9.36 -8.73
CA CYS A 68 -4.64 -9.38 -10.10
C CYS A 68 -5.78 -9.31 -11.14
N SER A 69 -6.80 -10.15 -10.97
CA SER A 69 -7.96 -10.21 -11.87
C SER A 69 -8.76 -8.90 -11.85
N THR A 70 -8.94 -8.30 -10.69
CA THR A 70 -9.63 -7.02 -10.53
C THR A 70 -8.89 -5.87 -11.21
N LEU A 71 -7.56 -5.80 -11.06
CA LEU A 71 -6.74 -4.78 -11.70
C LEU A 71 -6.73 -4.94 -13.23
N LYS A 72 -6.67 -6.19 -13.73
CA LYS A 72 -6.81 -6.49 -15.16
C LYS A 72 -8.19 -6.07 -15.69
N ARG A 73 -9.26 -6.48 -15.02
CA ARG A 73 -10.65 -6.20 -15.42
C ARG A 73 -10.99 -4.71 -15.41
N LYS A 74 -10.47 -3.96 -14.43
CA LYS A 74 -10.61 -2.49 -14.37
C LYS A 74 -9.64 -1.76 -15.32
N ASN A 75 -8.86 -2.49 -16.12
CA ASN A 75 -7.87 -1.96 -17.06
C ASN A 75 -6.84 -1.03 -16.40
N LEU A 76 -6.51 -1.32 -15.14
CA LEU A 76 -5.53 -0.57 -14.35
C LEU A 76 -4.12 -1.11 -14.52
N LEU A 77 -3.99 -2.42 -14.77
CA LEU A 77 -2.74 -3.09 -15.10
C LEU A 77 -2.94 -4.09 -16.24
N LYS A 78 -1.89 -4.28 -17.04
CA LYS A 78 -1.87 -5.25 -18.13
C LYS A 78 -0.53 -5.96 -18.19
N ASN A 79 -0.53 -7.15 -18.79
CA ASN A 79 0.71 -7.83 -19.09
C ASN A 79 1.52 -7.00 -20.08
N THR A 80 2.82 -6.85 -19.81
CA THR A 80 3.76 -6.31 -20.79
C THR A 80 4.42 -7.44 -21.56
N LYS A 81 5.22 -7.11 -22.57
CA LYS A 81 6.01 -8.12 -23.30
C LYS A 81 6.98 -8.90 -22.41
N ARG A 82 7.39 -8.33 -21.27
CA ARG A 82 8.45 -8.87 -20.41
C ARG A 82 7.99 -9.24 -19.00
N MET A 83 6.80 -8.83 -18.59
CA MET A 83 6.33 -9.00 -17.21
C MET A 83 4.80 -9.11 -17.13
N CYS A 84 4.30 -10.19 -16.50
CA CYS A 84 2.88 -10.35 -16.23
C CYS A 84 2.42 -9.50 -15.03
N VAL A 85 1.12 -9.26 -14.90
CA VAL A 85 0.56 -8.47 -13.78
C VAL A 85 0.85 -9.12 -12.43
N GLU A 86 0.88 -10.46 -12.36
CA GLU A 86 1.21 -11.21 -11.16
C GLU A 86 2.62 -10.86 -10.67
N GLU A 87 3.60 -10.82 -11.58
CA GLU A 87 4.97 -10.44 -11.27
C GLU A 87 5.10 -8.95 -10.91
N GLN A 88 4.42 -8.08 -11.65
CA GLN A 88 4.36 -6.64 -11.34
C GLN A 88 3.80 -6.40 -9.92
N LEU A 89 2.70 -7.07 -9.57
CA LEU A 89 2.08 -6.94 -8.26
C LEU A 89 2.99 -7.51 -7.16
N ALA A 90 3.65 -8.64 -7.40
CA ALA A 90 4.58 -9.24 -6.46
C ALA A 90 5.75 -8.29 -6.14
N ILE A 91 6.28 -7.55 -7.11
CA ILE A 91 7.31 -6.51 -6.89
C ILE A 91 6.81 -5.48 -5.87
N LEU A 92 5.61 -4.94 -6.07
CA LEU A 92 5.03 -3.96 -5.14
C LEU A 92 4.86 -4.58 -3.73
N LEU A 93 4.27 -5.77 -3.64
CA LEU A 93 3.96 -6.42 -2.37
C LEU A 93 5.20 -6.77 -1.56
N LEU A 94 6.27 -7.27 -2.18
CA LEU A 94 7.54 -7.51 -1.47
C LEU A 94 8.16 -6.20 -1.00
N THR A 95 8.10 -5.16 -1.84
CA THR A 95 8.64 -3.84 -1.47
C THR A 95 7.91 -3.25 -0.27
N ILE A 96 6.57 -3.19 -0.28
CA ILE A 96 5.80 -2.59 0.83
C ILE A 96 5.62 -3.52 2.04
N GLY A 97 5.57 -4.83 1.79
CA GLY A 97 5.32 -5.87 2.80
C GLY A 97 6.57 -6.29 3.58
N TYR A 98 7.76 -6.05 3.04
CA TYR A 98 9.03 -6.43 3.68
C TYR A 98 10.06 -5.31 3.72
N ASN A 99 9.74 -4.15 3.15
CA ASN A 99 10.73 -3.09 2.95
C ASN A 99 11.94 -3.58 2.13
N GLU A 100 11.69 -4.48 1.17
CA GLU A 100 12.76 -5.00 0.31
C GLU A 100 13.37 -3.87 -0.52
N SER A 101 14.70 -3.75 -0.48
CA SER A 101 15.41 -2.73 -1.26
C SER A 101 15.32 -3.04 -2.75
N ASN A 102 15.43 -2.01 -3.59
CA ASN A 102 15.49 -2.19 -5.05
C ASN A 102 16.59 -3.21 -5.44
N ARG A 103 17.74 -3.23 -4.75
CA ARG A 103 18.81 -4.19 -5.02
C ARG A 103 18.39 -5.63 -4.76
N ASN A 104 17.66 -5.90 -3.67
CA ASN A 104 17.19 -7.26 -3.37
C ASN A 104 16.10 -7.69 -4.35
N THR A 105 15.19 -6.77 -4.70
CA THR A 105 14.14 -7.03 -5.69
C THR A 105 14.72 -7.30 -7.08
N GLN A 106 15.81 -6.63 -7.47
CA GLN A 106 16.52 -6.91 -8.72
C GLN A 106 17.05 -8.35 -8.77
N GLU A 107 17.62 -8.83 -7.67
CA GLU A 107 18.09 -10.22 -7.56
C GLU A 107 16.92 -11.19 -7.51
N ARG A 108 15.84 -10.87 -6.79
CA ARG A 108 14.68 -11.78 -6.69
C ARG A 108 13.99 -11.98 -8.03
N PHE A 109 13.74 -10.90 -8.75
CA PHE A 109 12.94 -10.93 -9.98
C PHE A 109 13.77 -10.96 -11.26
N GLN A 110 15.10 -10.89 -11.16
CA GLN A 110 16.02 -10.95 -12.28
C GLN A 110 15.82 -9.82 -13.32
N HIS A 111 15.41 -8.63 -12.86
CA HIS A 111 15.29 -7.42 -13.69
C HIS A 111 16.25 -6.32 -13.25
N SER A 112 16.58 -5.40 -14.17
CA SER A 112 17.40 -4.23 -13.84
C SER A 112 16.72 -3.32 -12.82
N GLY A 113 17.50 -2.51 -12.09
CA GLY A 113 16.95 -1.59 -11.10
C GLY A 113 16.00 -0.53 -11.69
N GLU A 114 16.22 -0.19 -12.96
CA GLU A 114 15.32 0.68 -13.72
C GLU A 114 13.98 0.01 -13.97
N THR A 115 13.98 -1.24 -14.45
CA THR A 115 12.74 -2.02 -14.69
C THR A 115 11.96 -2.26 -13.40
N ILE A 116 12.63 -2.60 -12.31
CA ILE A 116 11.99 -2.73 -10.99
C ILE A 116 11.36 -1.40 -10.56
N SER A 117 12.09 -0.30 -10.66
CA SER A 117 11.58 1.04 -10.30
C SER A 117 10.38 1.43 -11.16
N GLN A 118 10.42 1.17 -12.47
CA GLN A 118 9.34 1.46 -13.40
C GLN A 118 8.05 0.72 -13.00
N HIS A 119 8.13 -0.60 -12.82
CA HIS A 119 6.96 -1.41 -12.48
C HIS A 119 6.45 -1.15 -11.06
N PHE A 120 7.35 -0.91 -10.10
CA PHE A 120 6.94 -0.46 -8.77
C PHE A 120 6.07 0.79 -8.86
N ASN A 121 6.51 1.82 -9.58
CA ASN A 121 5.75 3.07 -9.74
C ASN A 121 4.46 2.89 -10.55
N GLU A 122 4.45 2.02 -11.56
CA GLU A 122 3.26 1.73 -12.37
C GLU A 122 2.16 1.07 -11.52
N VAL A 123 2.50 0.01 -10.78
CA VAL A 123 1.57 -0.69 -9.89
C VAL A 123 1.13 0.23 -8.75
N LEU A 124 2.04 1.04 -8.20
CA LEU A 124 1.70 2.00 -7.16
C LEU A 124 0.62 2.99 -7.62
N ARG A 125 0.76 3.56 -8.83
CA ARG A 125 -0.26 4.43 -9.42
C ARG A 125 -1.56 3.69 -9.71
N ALA A 126 -1.48 2.45 -10.18
CA ALA A 126 -2.66 1.62 -10.42
C ALA A 126 -3.45 1.36 -9.12
N MET A 127 -2.77 1.11 -8.00
CA MET A 127 -3.40 0.94 -6.68
C MET A 127 -4.07 2.22 -6.19
N VAL A 128 -3.43 3.37 -6.34
CA VAL A 128 -4.04 4.66 -5.98
C VAL A 128 -5.32 4.90 -6.78
N LYS A 129 -5.29 4.66 -8.10
CA LYS A 129 -6.49 4.75 -8.95
C LYS A 129 -7.56 3.72 -8.57
N PHE A 130 -7.15 2.50 -8.23
CA PHE A 130 -8.08 1.47 -7.77
C PHE A 130 -8.83 1.91 -6.51
N GLY A 131 -8.11 2.53 -5.55
CA GLY A 131 -8.70 3.10 -4.34
C GLY A 131 -9.69 4.23 -4.62
N GLN A 132 -9.35 5.13 -5.55
CA GLN A 132 -10.22 6.25 -5.96
C GLN A 132 -11.49 5.77 -6.66
N GLN A 133 -11.42 4.73 -7.49
CA GLN A 133 -12.57 4.18 -8.22
C GLN A 133 -13.58 3.43 -7.34
N ASN A 134 -13.34 3.29 -6.03
CA ASN A 134 -14.33 2.77 -5.09
C ASN A 134 -15.18 3.92 -4.52
N ASP A 135 -15.48 4.91 -5.37
CA ASP A 135 -16.43 6.01 -5.13
C ASP A 135 -17.72 5.45 -4.49
N CYS A 136 -18.23 6.18 -3.49
CA CYS A 136 -19.34 5.85 -2.57
C CYS A 136 -18.97 5.31 -1.18
N LYS A 137 -17.80 5.65 -0.62
CA LYS A 137 -17.51 5.44 0.82
C LYS A 137 -16.88 6.69 1.44
N TYR A 138 -17.35 7.06 2.63
CA TYR A 138 -16.76 8.13 3.45
C TYR A 138 -15.79 7.50 4.46
N TYR A 139 -14.60 8.08 4.61
CA TYR A 139 -13.62 7.69 5.62
C TYR A 139 -13.98 8.35 6.95
N VAL A 140 -14.38 7.57 7.94
CA VAL A 140 -14.49 8.09 9.32
C VAL A 140 -13.06 8.39 9.82
N VAL A 141 -12.81 9.65 10.18
CA VAL A 141 -11.48 10.12 10.63
C VAL A 141 -11.49 10.49 12.11
N ASP A 142 -10.31 10.72 12.68
CA ASP A 142 -10.22 11.24 14.03
C ASP A 142 -10.72 12.69 14.12
N ALA A 143 -11.11 13.13 15.31
CA ALA A 143 -11.64 14.48 15.57
C ALA A 143 -10.64 15.59 15.18
N GLY A 144 -9.34 15.29 15.09
CA GLY A 144 -8.32 16.23 14.64
C GLY A 144 -8.41 16.61 13.16
N TYR A 145 -9.06 15.80 12.32
CA TYR A 145 -9.12 16.03 10.87
C TYR A 145 -10.29 16.96 10.46
N PRO A 146 -10.11 17.76 9.39
CA PRO A 146 -11.20 18.56 8.83
C PRO A 146 -12.26 17.66 8.19
N ASN A 147 -13.51 18.07 8.31
CA ASN A 147 -14.63 17.41 7.64
C ASN A 147 -14.63 17.89 6.17
N MET A 148 -14.25 17.03 5.22
CA MET A 148 -14.06 17.40 3.81
C MET A 148 -14.56 16.27 2.91
N PRO A 149 -14.90 16.50 1.63
CA PRO A 149 -15.52 15.46 0.79
C PRO A 149 -14.75 14.14 0.85
N GLY A 150 -15.44 13.07 1.22
CA GLY A 150 -14.85 11.75 1.42
C GLY A 150 -14.31 11.47 2.83
N PHE A 151 -14.25 12.44 3.74
CA PHE A 151 -13.79 12.29 5.12
C PHE A 151 -14.82 12.81 6.12
N LEU A 152 -15.18 12.00 7.11
CA LEU A 152 -16.20 12.27 8.10
C LEU A 152 -15.60 12.30 9.51
N ALA A 153 -15.38 13.50 10.06
CA ALA A 153 -14.86 13.66 11.42
C ALA A 153 -15.99 13.61 12.46
N PRO A 154 -15.82 12.91 13.59
CA PRO A 154 -16.78 12.94 14.70
C PRO A 154 -16.88 14.35 15.30
N TYR A 155 -17.97 14.63 16.02
CA TYR A 155 -18.16 15.92 16.69
C TYR A 155 -17.03 16.17 17.71
N LYS A 156 -16.40 17.34 17.61
CA LYS A 156 -15.37 17.79 18.56
C LYS A 156 -16.04 18.15 19.89
N GLY A 157 -15.53 17.63 21.00
CA GLY A 157 -15.91 18.07 22.35
C GLY A 157 -17.09 17.32 22.99
N GLU A 158 -17.84 16.52 22.25
CA GLU A 158 -18.88 15.66 22.83
C GLU A 158 -18.25 14.37 23.36
N ARG A 159 -18.06 14.29 24.68
CA ARG A 159 -17.80 13.00 25.33
C ARG A 159 -19.09 12.19 25.19
N TYR A 160 -19.01 11.01 24.56
CA TYR A 160 -20.07 10.02 24.66
C TYR A 160 -20.58 9.96 26.10
N HIS A 161 -21.83 10.38 26.35
CA HIS A 161 -22.38 10.40 27.69
C HIS A 161 -22.58 8.95 28.15
N LEU A 162 -21.62 8.48 28.96
CA LEU A 162 -21.58 7.15 29.58
C LEU A 162 -22.87 6.74 30.32
N GLN A 163 -23.79 7.68 30.60
CA GLN A 163 -24.97 7.43 31.42
C GLN A 163 -26.04 6.57 30.74
N ASP A 164 -26.02 6.41 29.42
CA ASP A 164 -26.92 5.48 28.70
C ASP A 164 -26.38 4.04 28.60
N TYR A 165 -25.16 3.78 29.08
CA TYR A 165 -24.49 2.48 28.95
C TYR A 165 -24.66 1.60 30.20
N ARG A 166 -25.91 1.23 30.54
CA ARG A 166 -26.22 0.30 31.65
C ARG A 166 -26.01 -1.18 31.28
N GLY A 167 -24.86 -1.52 30.70
CA GLY A 167 -24.63 -2.86 30.15
C GLY A 167 -23.18 -3.25 29.92
N GLY A 168 -22.32 -3.16 30.94
CA GLY A 168 -21.23 -4.12 31.21
C GLY A 168 -20.20 -4.50 30.13
N ARG A 169 -20.09 -3.81 29.00
CA ARG A 169 -19.00 -3.99 28.02
C ARG A 169 -18.46 -2.63 27.60
N ASN A 170 -17.23 -2.31 27.97
CA ASN A 170 -16.58 -1.05 27.61
C ASN A 170 -16.86 -0.68 26.14
N PRO A 171 -17.46 0.49 25.85
CA PRO A 171 -17.60 0.95 24.49
C PRO A 171 -16.18 1.07 23.91
N ARG A 172 -15.92 0.29 22.86
CA ARG A 172 -14.67 0.38 22.09
C ARG A 172 -14.60 1.81 21.55
N ASN A 173 -13.88 2.69 22.24
CA ASN A 173 -13.66 4.07 21.81
C ASN A 173 -13.25 4.04 20.33
N LEU A 174 -13.89 4.86 19.49
CA LEU A 174 -13.55 4.95 18.06
C LEU A 174 -12.05 5.20 17.86
N ARG A 175 -11.44 5.95 18.77
CA ARG A 175 -9.99 6.12 18.88
C ARG A 175 -9.23 4.79 18.99
N ASN A 176 -9.63 3.91 19.91
CA ASN A 176 -9.03 2.56 20.05
C ASN A 176 -9.23 1.72 18.79
N VAL A 177 -10.34 1.89 18.06
CA VAL A 177 -10.58 1.17 16.79
C VAL A 177 -9.65 1.69 15.69
N ILE A 178 -9.50 3.01 15.58
CA ILE A 178 -8.61 3.66 14.61
C ILE A 178 -7.15 3.28 14.88
N GLU A 179 -6.70 3.38 16.13
CA GLU A 179 -5.35 3.01 16.55
C GLU A 179 -5.05 1.53 16.28
N ARG A 180 -6.00 0.62 16.57
CA ARG A 180 -5.87 -0.81 16.22
C ARG A 180 -5.78 -1.03 14.71
N CYS A 181 -6.60 -0.34 13.91
CA CYS A 181 -6.54 -0.43 12.45
C CYS A 181 -5.17 0.00 11.91
N PHE A 182 -4.60 1.09 12.42
CA PHE A 182 -3.25 1.52 12.04
C PHE A 182 -2.16 0.56 12.55
N GLY A 183 -2.34 -0.02 13.74
CA GLY A 183 -1.47 -1.07 14.28
C GLY A 183 -1.39 -2.28 13.35
N VAL A 184 -2.54 -2.82 12.94
CA VAL A 184 -2.62 -3.94 11.98
C VAL A 184 -2.02 -3.56 10.63
N LEU A 185 -2.29 -2.33 10.14
CA LEU A 185 -1.73 -1.85 8.88
C LEU A 185 -0.20 -1.81 8.93
N LYS A 186 0.39 -1.21 9.98
CA LYS A 186 1.84 -1.14 10.19
C LYS A 186 2.45 -2.53 10.41
N ALA A 187 1.74 -3.46 11.05
CA ALA A 187 2.18 -4.84 11.22
C ALA A 187 2.23 -5.60 9.88
N ARG A 188 1.23 -5.39 9.02
CA ARG A 188 1.18 -6.01 7.69
C ARG A 188 2.20 -5.40 6.71
N PHE A 189 2.42 -4.09 6.79
CA PHE A 189 3.31 -3.35 5.90
C PHE A 189 4.40 -2.61 6.69
N PRO A 190 5.50 -3.30 7.04
CA PRO A 190 6.61 -2.73 7.79
C PRO A 190 7.29 -1.54 7.12
N ILE A 191 7.13 -1.33 5.81
CA ILE A 191 7.61 -0.11 5.13
C ILE A 191 7.08 1.17 5.80
N LEU A 192 5.90 1.10 6.42
CA LEU A 192 5.27 2.22 7.12
C LEU A 192 5.92 2.51 8.48
N LYS A 193 6.71 1.56 9.03
CA LYS A 193 7.48 1.76 10.27
C LYS A 193 8.84 2.41 9.99
N ALA A 194 9.42 2.14 8.83
CA ALA A 194 10.74 2.63 8.43
C ALA A 194 10.75 2.96 6.94
N MET A 195 10.15 4.11 6.59
CA MET A 195 9.98 4.55 5.20
C MET A 195 11.37 4.83 4.57
N PRO A 196 11.72 4.18 3.45
CA PRO A 196 12.93 4.52 2.71
C PRO A 196 12.87 5.94 2.16
N ALA A 197 14.04 6.51 1.80
CA ALA A 197 14.20 7.86 1.30
C ALA A 197 13.65 8.07 -0.14
N TYR A 198 12.38 7.73 -0.36
CA TYR A 198 11.63 8.11 -1.56
C TYR A 198 11.26 9.60 -1.50
N PRO A 199 11.05 10.26 -2.65
CA PRO A 199 10.41 11.58 -2.67
C PRO A 199 9.08 11.56 -1.91
N VAL A 200 8.73 12.63 -1.20
CA VAL A 200 7.48 12.73 -0.42
C VAL A 200 6.25 12.40 -1.27
N SER A 201 6.28 12.78 -2.55
CA SER A 201 5.24 12.46 -3.52
C SER A 201 5.04 10.97 -3.78
N VAL A 202 6.08 10.15 -3.61
CA VAL A 202 6.02 8.68 -3.71
C VAL A 202 5.66 8.07 -2.36
N GLN A 203 6.21 8.60 -1.25
CA GLN A 203 5.87 8.13 0.10
C GLN A 203 4.36 8.18 0.35
N LYS A 204 3.69 9.28 0.00
CA LYS A 204 2.21 9.38 0.10
C LYS A 204 1.48 8.28 -0.68
N PHE A 205 1.99 7.91 -1.86
CA PHE A 205 1.38 6.86 -2.67
C PHE A 205 1.64 5.46 -2.10
N ILE A 206 2.79 5.24 -1.46
CA ILE A 206 3.09 4.01 -0.71
C ILE A 206 2.06 3.83 0.41
N VAL A 207 1.81 4.90 1.19
CA VAL A 207 0.80 4.87 2.26
C VAL A 207 -0.58 4.54 1.69
N ILE A 208 -1.02 5.24 0.65
CA ILE A 208 -2.33 4.98 0.01
C ILE A 208 -2.41 3.55 -0.52
N ALA A 209 -1.38 3.06 -1.21
CA ALA A 209 -1.37 1.70 -1.76
C ALA A 209 -1.42 0.64 -0.65
N ALA A 210 -0.68 0.82 0.45
CA ALA A 210 -0.77 -0.07 1.61
C ALA A 210 -2.19 -0.10 2.19
N CYS A 211 -2.84 1.06 2.34
CA CYS A 211 -4.24 1.14 2.77
C CYS A 211 -5.19 0.45 1.79
N VAL A 212 -5.00 0.64 0.49
CA VAL A 212 -5.83 0.02 -0.55
C VAL A 212 -5.70 -1.50 -0.54
N VAL A 213 -4.49 -2.03 -0.48
CA VAL A 213 -4.25 -3.49 -0.39
C VAL A 213 -4.83 -4.04 0.90
N HIS A 214 -4.62 -3.36 2.03
CA HIS A 214 -5.21 -3.73 3.32
C HIS A 214 -6.74 -3.82 3.26
N ASN A 215 -7.37 -2.79 2.71
CA ASN A 215 -8.82 -2.71 2.57
C ASN A 215 -9.37 -3.77 1.61
N PHE A 216 -8.62 -4.09 0.55
CA PHE A 216 -8.97 -5.17 -0.36
C PHE A 216 -8.95 -6.52 0.35
N ILE A 217 -7.88 -6.83 1.08
CA ILE A 217 -7.79 -8.06 1.88
C ILE A 217 -8.96 -8.13 2.87
N ARG A 218 -9.29 -7.02 3.53
CA ARG A 218 -10.42 -6.95 4.46
C ARG A 218 -11.78 -7.19 3.82
N GLN A 219 -11.95 -6.91 2.54
CA GLN A 219 -13.19 -7.20 1.81
C GLN A 219 -13.28 -8.68 1.42
N GLU A 220 -12.14 -9.31 1.13
CA GLU A 220 -12.08 -10.69 0.62
C GLU A 220 -11.89 -11.75 1.73
N VAL A 221 -11.41 -11.36 2.93
CA VAL A 221 -11.08 -12.26 4.03
C VAL A 221 -11.91 -11.92 5.26
N GLN A 222 -12.84 -12.81 5.65
CA GLN A 222 -13.72 -12.60 6.81
C GLN A 222 -13.01 -12.69 8.16
N ARG A 223 -11.96 -13.53 8.26
CA ARG A 223 -11.18 -13.76 9.48
C ARG A 223 -9.69 -13.67 9.18
N ASP A 224 -9.19 -12.44 9.12
CA ASP A 224 -7.76 -12.21 8.95
C ASP A 224 -7.02 -12.36 10.29
N ASN A 225 -5.97 -13.18 10.30
CA ASN A 225 -5.22 -13.53 11.51
C ASN A 225 -4.60 -12.31 12.21
N LEU A 226 -4.09 -11.33 11.46
CA LEU A 226 -3.50 -10.12 12.05
C LEU A 226 -4.58 -9.29 12.76
N PHE A 227 -5.79 -9.22 12.21
CA PHE A 227 -6.91 -8.56 12.90
C PHE A 227 -7.30 -9.27 14.19
N THR A 228 -7.38 -10.61 14.18
CA THR A 228 -7.73 -11.37 15.38
C THR A 228 -6.69 -11.21 16.49
N GLN A 229 -5.40 -11.13 16.16
CA GLN A 229 -4.32 -10.87 17.13
C GLN A 229 -4.48 -9.51 17.80
N PHE A 230 -4.65 -8.44 17.00
CA PHE A 230 -4.79 -7.06 17.50
C PHE A 230 -6.13 -6.76 18.18
N GLU A 231 -7.16 -7.59 17.97
CA GLU A 231 -8.41 -7.51 18.75
C GLU A 231 -8.23 -8.03 20.18
N ASN A 232 -7.30 -8.97 20.39
CA ASN A 232 -7.07 -9.66 21.65
C ASN A 232 -5.93 -9.03 22.49
N GLU A 233 -4.97 -8.34 21.87
CA GLU A 233 -3.94 -7.58 22.58
C GLU A 233 -4.44 -6.16 22.94
N GLU A 234 -4.63 -5.90 24.24
CA GLU A 234 -4.68 -4.53 24.78
C GLU A 234 -3.31 -3.88 24.58
N LEU A 235 -3.13 -3.12 23.49
CA LEU A 235 -1.92 -2.33 23.28
C LEU A 235 -1.87 -1.19 24.29
N VAL A 236 -0.87 -1.23 25.18
CA VAL A 236 -0.42 -0.09 25.98
C VAL A 236 0.30 0.86 25.02
N VAL A 237 -0.27 2.03 24.78
CA VAL A 237 0.29 3.04 23.87
C VAL A 237 1.34 3.86 24.63
N ASP A 238 2.57 3.91 24.10
CA ASP A 238 3.56 4.91 24.50
C ASP A 238 3.24 6.21 23.75
N ASP A 239 2.88 7.25 24.50
CA ASP A 239 2.16 8.45 24.08
C ASP A 239 3.07 9.51 23.42
N SER A 240 4.12 9.10 22.71
CA SER A 240 5.18 10.01 22.26
C SER A 240 5.36 10.08 20.73
N GLU A 241 4.34 10.57 20.00
CA GLU A 241 4.55 11.11 18.64
C GLU A 241 3.98 12.54 18.54
N HIS A 242 4.89 13.52 18.56
CA HIS A 242 4.61 14.92 18.24
C HIS A 242 4.23 15.06 16.76
N VAL A 243 2.99 15.47 16.49
CA VAL A 243 2.56 15.91 15.16
C VAL A 243 3.10 17.31 14.91
N VAL A 244 4.03 17.45 13.97
CA VAL A 244 4.48 18.75 13.44
C VAL A 244 3.45 19.21 12.41
N ASP A 245 2.75 20.30 12.74
CA ASP A 245 1.70 20.92 11.94
C ASP A 245 2.35 21.95 10.99
N ASP A 246 2.65 21.53 9.75
CA ASP A 246 3.08 22.45 8.69
C ASP A 246 2.45 22.04 7.35
N ALA A 247 1.23 22.51 7.12
CA ALA A 247 0.61 22.49 5.80
C ALA A 247 0.71 23.88 5.14
N PRO A 248 1.31 24.01 3.94
CA PRO A 248 1.38 25.28 3.23
C PRO A 248 0.02 25.67 2.62
N ASN A 249 -0.17 26.98 2.54
CA ASN A 249 -1.42 27.71 2.36
C ASN A 249 -1.64 28.07 0.87
N LEU A 250 -2.62 27.43 0.18
CA LEU A 250 -3.19 27.97 -1.07
C LEU A 250 -4.65 27.55 -1.43
N ASP A 251 -5.33 26.67 -0.68
CA ASP A 251 -6.65 26.11 -1.06
C ASP A 251 -7.89 26.62 -0.27
N ARG A 252 -7.76 27.71 0.51
CA ARG A 252 -8.71 28.06 1.59
C ARG A 252 -10.15 28.44 1.19
N ILE A 253 -10.46 28.74 -0.08
CA ILE A 253 -11.81 29.21 -0.47
C ILE A 253 -12.69 28.08 -1.03
N ILE A 254 -12.10 27.13 -1.77
CA ILE A 254 -12.83 25.97 -2.33
C ILE A 254 -13.08 24.91 -1.24
N GLN A 255 -12.17 24.75 -0.28
CA GLN A 255 -12.31 23.78 0.82
C GLN A 255 -13.41 24.17 1.84
N ALA A 256 -13.66 25.46 2.07
CA ALA A 256 -14.63 25.91 3.08
C ALA A 256 -16.09 25.60 2.70
N GLN A 257 -16.44 25.72 1.41
CA GLN A 257 -17.78 25.38 0.91
C GLN A 257 -18.03 23.87 0.99
N SER A 258 -17.06 23.07 0.58
CA SER A 258 -17.12 21.61 0.66
C SER A 258 -17.11 21.07 2.10
N GLN A 259 -16.55 21.81 3.05
CA GLN A 259 -16.58 21.46 4.48
C GLN A 259 -17.98 21.66 5.09
N GLN A 260 -18.66 22.77 4.78
CA GLN A 260 -20.03 23.01 5.25
C GLN A 260 -21.01 21.94 4.72
N GLU A 261 -20.84 21.52 3.46
CA GLU A 261 -21.63 20.44 2.87
C GLU A 261 -21.44 19.11 3.61
N MET A 262 -20.19 18.79 3.98
CA MET A 262 -19.87 17.57 4.72
C MET A 262 -20.30 17.61 6.19
N GLU A 263 -20.30 18.79 6.82
CA GLU A 263 -20.89 18.99 8.16
C GLU A 263 -22.40 18.75 8.12
N LYS A 264 -23.10 19.32 7.15
CA LYS A 264 -24.53 19.05 6.95
C LYS A 264 -24.81 17.58 6.67
N PHE A 265 -24.02 16.94 5.81
CA PHE A 265 -24.15 15.50 5.54
C PHE A 265 -23.94 14.65 6.80
N ARG A 266 -22.96 15.00 7.65
CA ARG A 266 -22.74 14.33 8.94
C ARG A 266 -23.96 14.45 9.85
N ASP A 267 -24.54 15.64 9.94
CA ASP A 267 -25.70 15.91 10.78
C ASP A 267 -26.95 15.16 10.27
N ASP A 268 -27.17 15.17 8.95
CA ASP A 268 -28.26 14.43 8.31
C ASP A 268 -28.13 12.90 8.54
N LEU A 269 -26.91 12.36 8.43
CA LEU A 269 -26.61 10.97 8.71
C LEU A 269 -26.82 10.62 10.19
N ALA A 270 -26.33 11.46 11.10
CA ALA A 270 -26.50 11.27 12.54
C ALA A 270 -27.99 11.29 12.93
N ASN A 271 -28.75 12.24 12.37
CA ASN A 271 -30.19 12.33 12.56
C ASN A 271 -30.93 11.12 11.98
N ALA A 272 -30.53 10.63 10.81
CA ALA A 272 -31.12 9.43 10.21
C ALA A 272 -30.89 8.19 11.08
N ILE A 273 -29.67 8.02 11.62
CA ILE A 273 -29.32 6.92 12.54
C ILE A 273 -30.12 7.04 13.85
N PHE A 274 -30.18 8.22 14.45
CA PHE A 274 -30.94 8.48 15.68
C PHE A 274 -32.43 8.21 15.50
N ASN A 275 -33.01 8.66 14.38
CA ASN A 275 -34.41 8.43 14.05
C ASN A 275 -34.69 6.94 13.77
N ALA A 276 -33.77 6.21 13.13
CA ALA A 276 -33.89 4.77 12.93
C ALA A 276 -33.86 4.00 14.26
N TYR A 277 -32.96 4.38 15.17
CA TYR A 277 -32.89 3.83 16.52
C TYR A 277 -34.20 4.05 17.30
N ASN A 278 -34.72 5.27 17.29
CA ASN A 278 -35.96 5.62 17.98
C ASN A 278 -37.21 4.98 17.36
N ARG A 279 -37.21 4.67 16.06
CA ARG A 279 -38.29 3.92 15.40
C ARG A 279 -38.24 2.42 15.71
N GLY A 280 -37.06 1.84 15.90
CA GLY A 280 -36.88 0.43 16.27
C GLY A 280 -37.10 0.13 17.76
N GLY A 281 -36.93 1.12 18.64
CA GLY A 281 -37.11 0.98 20.09
C GLY A 281 -38.57 0.94 20.58
N VAL A 282 -39.56 1.25 19.73
CA VAL A 282 -40.97 1.38 20.13
C VAL A 282 -41.77 0.08 19.98
N GLN A 283 -41.20 -1.02 19.45
CA GLN A 283 -41.91 -2.30 19.32
C GLN A 283 -41.64 -3.35 20.41
N ASN A 284 -40.70 -3.15 21.34
CA ASN A 284 -40.33 -4.19 22.32
C ASN A 284 -40.53 -3.81 23.80
N TYR A 285 -41.53 -2.98 24.12
CA TYR A 285 -42.04 -2.86 25.49
C TYR A 285 -43.54 -2.54 25.49
N ARG A 286 -44.37 -3.54 25.15
CA ARG A 286 -45.75 -3.68 25.62
C ARG A 286 -46.31 -5.00 25.10
N GLN A 287 -46.04 -6.07 25.85
CA GLN A 287 -47.03 -6.99 26.42
C GLN A 287 -46.31 -7.92 27.40
#